data_AF-A0A9P6H0I9-F1
#
_entry.id   AF-A0A9P6H0I9-F1
#
_cell.length_a   1.000
_cell.length_b   1.000
_cell.length_c   1.000
_cell.angle_alpha   90.00
_cell.angle_beta   90.00
_cell.angle_gamma   90.00
#
_symmetry.space_group_name_H-M   'P 1'
#
loop_
_entity.id
_entity.type
_entity.pdbx_description
1 polymer ?
#
loop_
_entity_poly.entity_id
_entity_poly.type
_entity_poly.pdbx_seq_one_letter_code
_entity_poly.pdbx_strand_id
1 'polypeptide(L)'
;MDLDQKMMLFTYYKSFFPTKELSKWLQIDEFREISFCLSDGKYLRYLTFLDYEEFEEKLISFVPAKIDIGAVYDVIPEKNIHKQVVKRELVFDIDLTDYDRNCCKDKMVCKKCVVLIKVAVGLLDYSLRKELGFKNIGFVFSGRRGLHCWVNDPYTKTFTESERGDIVKFFNTCTEKSIFPEEYTKILMKYSDYMKEQNFEDVSTPFTTKDLYKKMFIKLDKDVTTSHIHLIKMPFCVHPSSGKLSVPIDVEKIDSFSVDDVPSLQDVINNPNILQPYITILKKWCSLK
;
A
#
# COMPACT_ATOMS: atom_id res chain seq x y z
N MET A 1 15.67 -7.13 -17.12
CA MET A 1 14.77 -6.10 -17.70
C MET A 1 15.20 -5.92 -19.13
N ASP A 2 14.28 -6.04 -20.08
CA ASP A 2 14.56 -5.77 -21.50
C ASP A 2 14.98 -4.30 -21.67
N LEU A 3 15.79 -3.99 -22.70
CA LEU A 3 16.31 -2.63 -22.93
C LEU A 3 15.18 -1.61 -23.07
N ASP A 4 14.09 -2.02 -23.73
CA ASP A 4 12.88 -1.23 -23.91
C ASP A 4 12.19 -0.91 -22.58
N GLN A 5 12.09 -1.90 -21.69
CA GLN A 5 11.49 -1.69 -20.36
C GLN A 5 12.33 -0.74 -19.50
N LYS A 6 13.67 -0.81 -19.59
CA LYS A 6 14.55 0.13 -18.90
C LYS A 6 14.38 1.55 -19.43
N MET A 7 14.26 1.72 -20.74
CA MET A 7 14.06 3.02 -21.38
C MET A 7 12.70 3.63 -21.00
N MET A 8 11.63 2.82 -20.97
CA MET A 8 10.33 3.26 -20.47
C MET A 8 10.40 3.70 -19.02
N LEU A 9 11.07 2.93 -18.16
CA LEU A 9 11.20 3.26 -16.74
C LEU A 9 12.01 4.54 -16.52
N PHE A 10 13.09 4.72 -17.28
CA PHE A 10 13.85 5.98 -17.30
C PHE A 10 12.96 7.17 -17.71
N THR A 11 12.19 7.01 -18.78
CA THR A 11 11.28 8.07 -19.28
C THR A 11 10.23 8.41 -18.24
N TYR A 12 9.67 7.39 -17.58
CA TYR A 12 8.70 7.53 -16.50
C TYR A 12 9.27 8.30 -15.31
N TYR A 13 10.44 7.90 -14.79
CA TYR A 13 11.07 8.62 -13.68
C TYR A 13 11.45 10.05 -14.05
N LYS A 14 11.93 10.28 -15.28
CA LYS A 14 12.31 11.62 -15.74
C LYS A 14 11.14 12.57 -15.95
N SER A 15 9.97 12.06 -16.35
CA SER A 15 8.91 12.91 -16.92
C SER A 15 7.57 12.84 -16.19
N PHE A 16 7.28 11.73 -15.51
CA PHE A 16 5.91 11.41 -15.08
C PHE A 16 5.80 10.96 -13.61
N PHE A 17 6.89 10.49 -13.00
CA PHE A 17 6.91 10.11 -11.59
C PHE A 17 6.70 11.37 -10.73
N PRO A 18 5.75 11.39 -9.79
CA PRO A 18 5.40 12.58 -9.02
C PRO A 18 6.39 12.81 -7.86
N THR A 19 7.69 12.95 -8.18
CA THR A 19 8.79 13.04 -7.21
C THR A 19 8.53 14.14 -6.19
N LYS A 20 8.17 15.34 -6.66
CA LYS A 20 7.94 16.50 -5.80
C LYS A 20 6.82 16.28 -4.79
N GLU A 21 5.66 15.81 -5.24
CA GLU A 21 4.52 15.52 -4.35
C GLU A 21 4.84 14.37 -3.38
N LEU A 22 5.52 13.32 -3.83
CA LEU A 22 5.92 12.20 -2.98
C LEU A 22 6.93 12.63 -1.91
N SER A 23 7.98 13.37 -2.29
CA SER A 23 8.97 13.91 -1.35
C SER A 23 8.33 14.79 -0.29
N LYS A 24 7.36 15.63 -0.68
CA LYS A 24 6.59 16.43 0.27
C LYS A 24 5.77 15.58 1.24
N TRP A 25 5.01 14.62 0.72
CA TRP A 25 4.10 13.80 1.54
C TRP A 25 4.85 12.88 2.50
N LEU A 26 5.91 12.24 2.00
CA LEU A 26 6.72 11.27 2.71
C LEU A 26 7.80 11.92 3.58
N GLN A 27 7.98 13.25 3.47
CA GLN A 27 9.02 14.00 4.18
C GLN A 27 10.40 13.39 3.89
N ILE A 28 10.75 13.33 2.60
CA ILE A 28 12.09 12.90 2.17
C ILE A 28 13.08 13.98 2.59
N ASP A 29 14.08 13.54 3.35
CA ASP A 29 15.19 14.33 3.86
C ASP A 29 16.44 13.45 3.99
N GLU A 30 17.54 14.05 4.43
CA GLU A 30 18.84 13.42 4.61
C GLU A 30 18.87 12.30 5.68
N PHE A 31 17.80 12.16 6.47
CA PHE A 31 17.68 11.17 7.54
C PHE A 31 16.70 10.03 7.20
N ARG A 32 15.89 10.19 6.16
CA ARG A 32 14.94 9.18 5.70
C ARG A 32 15.59 8.13 4.83
N GLU A 33 15.50 6.88 5.26
CA GLU A 33 15.95 5.76 4.44
C GLU A 33 15.00 5.49 3.27
N ILE A 34 15.59 5.40 2.09
CA ILE A 34 15.02 4.85 0.87
C ILE A 34 15.92 3.70 0.39
N SER A 35 15.32 2.72 -0.28
CA SER A 35 16.06 1.66 -0.93
C SER A 35 15.67 1.52 -2.39
N PHE A 36 16.67 1.19 -3.22
CA PHE A 36 16.49 0.88 -4.62
C PHE A 36 16.77 -0.61 -4.85
N CYS A 37 15.82 -1.31 -5.45
CA CYS A 37 16.07 -2.61 -6.05
C CYS A 37 16.35 -2.40 -7.53
N LEU A 38 17.55 -2.76 -7.98
CA LEU A 38 17.93 -2.67 -9.39
C LEU A 38 17.38 -3.86 -10.19
N SER A 39 17.46 -3.80 -11.52
CA SER A 39 16.90 -4.82 -12.41
C SER A 39 17.56 -6.20 -12.29
N ASP A 40 18.77 -6.26 -11.74
CA ASP A 40 19.51 -7.50 -11.43
C ASP A 40 19.13 -8.08 -10.05
N GLY A 41 18.23 -7.42 -9.32
CA GLY A 41 17.80 -7.81 -7.98
C GLY A 41 18.67 -7.27 -6.85
N LYS A 42 19.74 -6.53 -7.15
CA LYS A 42 20.58 -5.91 -6.11
C LYS A 42 19.80 -4.82 -5.38
N TYR A 43 19.79 -4.91 -4.04
CA TYR A 43 19.24 -3.85 -3.20
C TYR A 43 20.34 -2.89 -2.74
N LEU A 44 20.11 -1.61 -2.96
CA LEU A 44 20.86 -0.49 -2.40
C LEU A 44 20.03 0.03 -1.23
N ARG A 45 20.49 -0.22 0.00
CA ARG A 45 19.85 0.23 1.25
C ARG A 45 20.48 1.52 1.75
N TYR A 46 19.80 2.18 2.68
CA TYR A 46 20.29 3.39 3.35
C TYR A 46 20.60 4.54 2.39
N LEU A 47 19.85 4.65 1.29
CA LEU A 47 19.91 5.85 0.46
C LEU A 47 19.12 6.95 1.16
N THR A 48 19.66 8.17 1.14
CA THR A 48 19.01 9.38 1.64
C THR A 48 19.19 10.48 0.60
N PHE A 49 18.35 11.52 0.66
CA PHE A 49 18.39 12.62 -0.28
C PHE A 49 18.07 13.92 0.45
N LEU A 50 18.83 14.98 0.19
CA LEU A 50 18.65 16.28 0.82
C LEU A 50 17.28 16.88 0.49
N ASP A 51 16.86 16.76 -0.78
CA ASP A 51 15.63 17.32 -1.31
C ASP A 51 15.05 16.44 -2.45
N TYR A 52 13.98 16.93 -3.09
CA TYR A 52 13.32 16.16 -4.16
C TYR A 52 14.11 16.22 -5.47
N GLU A 53 14.91 17.27 -5.70
CA GLU A 53 15.78 17.39 -6.85
C GLU A 53 16.89 16.32 -6.82
N GLU A 54 17.58 16.15 -5.69
CA GLU A 54 18.59 15.10 -5.53
C GLU A 54 17.95 13.70 -5.67
N PHE A 55 16.76 13.50 -5.10
CA PHE A 55 16.03 12.24 -5.26
C PHE A 55 15.72 11.94 -6.73
N GLU A 56 15.25 12.94 -7.49
CA GLU A 56 14.95 12.83 -8.92
C GLU A 56 16.19 12.48 -9.74
N GLU A 57 17.32 13.17 -9.51
CA GLU A 57 18.59 12.89 -10.18
C GLU A 57 19.04 11.44 -9.96
N LYS A 58 18.90 10.93 -8.73
CA LYS A 58 19.26 9.56 -8.38
C LYS A 58 18.30 8.54 -8.99
N LEU A 59 17.00 8.81 -9.04
CA LEU A 59 16.04 7.96 -9.75
C LEU A 59 16.40 7.79 -11.22
N ILE A 60 16.75 8.89 -11.90
CA ILE A 60 17.12 8.91 -13.31
C ILE A 60 18.47 8.20 -13.54
N SER A 61 19.44 8.36 -12.62
CA SER A 61 20.75 7.73 -12.72
C SER A 61 20.70 6.21 -12.50
N PHE A 62 19.90 5.72 -11.55
CA PHE A 62 19.86 4.30 -11.20
C PHE A 62 18.78 3.52 -11.94
N VAL A 63 17.68 4.19 -12.31
CA VAL A 63 16.48 3.58 -12.93
C VAL A 63 16.03 2.34 -12.15
N PRO A 64 15.71 2.47 -10.85
CA PRO A 64 15.43 1.33 -9.98
C PRO A 64 14.16 0.59 -10.41
N ALA A 65 14.19 -0.75 -10.37
CA ALA A 65 13.01 -1.59 -10.64
C ALA A 65 12.00 -1.58 -9.48
N LYS A 66 12.45 -1.34 -8.24
CA LYS A 66 11.59 -1.06 -7.08
C LYS A 66 12.19 0.04 -6.24
N ILE A 67 11.32 0.81 -5.60
CA ILE A 67 11.69 1.81 -4.61
C ILE A 67 10.90 1.48 -3.35
N ASP A 68 11.60 1.30 -2.24
CA ASP A 68 10.99 1.06 -0.95
C ASP A 68 11.41 2.16 0.03
N ILE A 69 10.52 2.53 0.94
CA ILE A 69 10.74 3.60 1.91
C ILE A 69 10.76 3.03 3.33
N GLY A 70 11.69 3.55 4.13
CA GLY A 70 11.92 3.19 5.51
C GLY A 70 11.63 4.33 6.48
N ALA A 71 12.25 4.24 7.64
CA ALA A 71 12.14 5.21 8.71
C ALA A 71 13.01 6.45 8.50
N VAL A 72 12.69 7.48 9.26
CA VAL A 72 13.57 8.61 9.56
C VAL A 72 14.39 8.25 10.79
N TYR A 73 15.71 8.43 10.71
CA TYR A 73 16.64 8.13 11.79
C TYR A 73 17.16 9.41 12.46
N ASP A 74 17.84 9.24 13.58
CA ASP A 74 18.49 10.31 14.36
C ASP A 74 19.83 10.75 13.75
N VAL A 75 20.40 9.91 12.89
CA VAL A 75 21.63 10.14 12.12
C VAL A 75 21.39 9.73 10.68
N ILE A 76 22.22 10.21 9.75
CA ILE A 76 22.19 9.75 8.36
C ILE A 76 22.42 8.22 8.38
N PRO A 77 21.44 7.40 7.96
CA PRO A 77 21.54 5.96 8.08
C PRO A 77 22.66 5.39 7.22
N GLU A 78 23.49 4.52 7.82
CA GLU A 78 24.45 3.68 7.10
C GLU A 78 24.48 2.26 7.69
N LYS A 79 25.05 1.29 6.97
CA LYS A 79 25.02 -0.13 7.35
C LYS A 79 25.64 -0.42 8.72
N ASN A 80 26.75 0.25 9.05
CA ASN A 80 27.56 -0.05 10.24
C ASN A 80 27.52 1.06 11.29
N ILE A 81 26.53 1.96 11.20
CA ILE A 81 26.33 3.04 12.16
C ILE A 81 25.15 2.67 13.07
N HIS A 82 25.33 2.90 14.38
CA HIS A 82 24.23 2.84 15.34
C HIS A 82 23.26 3.99 15.05
N LYS A 83 22.01 3.64 14.80
CA LYS A 83 20.94 4.56 14.42
C LYS A 83 19.65 4.17 15.10
N GLN A 84 18.90 5.15 15.55
CA GLN A 84 17.60 4.97 16.20
C GLN A 84 16.52 5.55 15.31
N VAL A 85 15.37 4.87 15.24
CA VAL A 85 14.23 5.38 14.49
C VAL A 85 13.60 6.53 15.26
N VAL A 86 13.47 7.68 14.60
CA VAL A 86 12.81 8.87 15.14
C VAL A 86 11.33 8.87 14.74
N LYS A 87 11.05 8.62 13.46
CA LYS A 87 9.68 8.67 12.89
C LYS A 87 9.52 7.66 11.78
N ARG A 88 8.31 7.10 11.68
CA ARG A 88 7.90 6.23 10.56
C ARG A 88 6.38 6.25 10.45
N GLU A 89 5.83 6.34 9.25
CA GLU A 89 4.38 6.21 9.05
C GLU A 89 3.86 4.89 9.64
N LEU A 90 2.64 4.88 10.20
CA LEU A 90 1.98 3.63 10.53
C LEU A 90 1.43 3.05 9.22
N VAL A 91 1.90 1.87 8.85
CA VAL A 91 1.57 1.23 7.57
C VAL A 91 0.93 -0.12 7.81
N PHE A 92 -0.03 -0.50 6.98
CA PHE A 92 -0.63 -1.82 7.00
C PHE A 92 -0.48 -2.41 5.60
N ASP A 93 -0.11 -3.69 5.52
CA ASP A 93 -0.09 -4.44 4.27
C ASP A 93 -1.11 -5.58 4.31
N ILE A 94 -1.90 -5.66 3.25
CA ILE A 94 -2.86 -6.72 3.00
C ILE A 94 -2.45 -7.40 1.70
N ASP A 95 -2.03 -8.67 1.75
CA ASP A 95 -1.79 -9.47 0.56
C ASP A 95 -2.93 -10.47 0.33
N LEU A 96 -3.49 -10.49 -0.89
CA LEU A 96 -4.52 -11.44 -1.27
C LEU A 96 -4.05 -12.90 -1.23
N THR A 97 -2.76 -13.21 -1.10
CA THR A 97 -2.34 -14.60 -0.81
C THR A 97 -2.78 -15.12 0.53
N ASP A 98 -3.06 -14.25 1.49
CA ASP A 98 -3.47 -14.68 2.82
C ASP A 98 -4.93 -15.14 2.83
N TYR A 99 -5.65 -14.95 1.71
CA TYR A 99 -7.06 -15.29 1.55
C TYR A 99 -7.20 -16.53 0.67
N ASP A 100 -8.09 -17.43 1.10
CA ASP A 100 -8.55 -18.52 0.25
C ASP A 100 -9.31 -17.92 -0.93
N ARG A 101 -8.88 -18.21 -2.16
CA ARG A 101 -9.52 -17.72 -3.37
C ARG A 101 -9.59 -18.84 -4.39
N ASN A 102 -10.80 -19.13 -4.88
CA ASN A 102 -11.00 -20.16 -5.90
C ASN A 102 -10.79 -19.58 -7.31
N CYS A 103 -11.02 -18.28 -7.50
CA CYS A 103 -10.89 -17.65 -8.82
C CYS A 103 -9.45 -17.43 -9.28
N CYS A 104 -8.47 -17.45 -8.39
CA CYS A 104 -7.06 -17.15 -8.66
C CYS A 104 -6.16 -17.98 -7.76
N LYS A 105 -5.04 -18.46 -8.32
CA LYS A 105 -3.96 -19.09 -7.55
C LYS A 105 -2.78 -18.13 -7.39
N ASP A 106 -1.98 -18.35 -6.35
CA ASP A 106 -0.72 -17.68 -6.08
C ASP A 106 -0.79 -16.15 -6.19
N LYS A 107 -0.04 -15.59 -7.14
CA LYS A 107 0.21 -14.16 -7.29
C LYS A 107 -0.73 -13.43 -8.25
N MET A 108 -1.79 -14.09 -8.70
CA MET A 108 -2.76 -13.50 -9.60
C MET A 108 -3.85 -12.75 -8.84
N VAL A 109 -4.43 -11.73 -9.49
CA VAL A 109 -5.61 -11.01 -9.04
C VAL A 109 -6.58 -10.90 -10.22
N CYS A 110 -7.88 -10.81 -9.95
CA CYS A 110 -8.91 -10.59 -10.97
C CYS A 110 -10.08 -9.78 -10.39
N LYS A 111 -11.07 -9.50 -11.24
CA LYS A 111 -12.30 -8.76 -10.89
C LYS A 111 -13.09 -9.37 -9.73
N LYS A 112 -13.02 -10.69 -9.55
CA LYS A 112 -13.71 -11.38 -8.44
C LYS A 112 -13.00 -11.17 -7.11
N CYS A 113 -11.68 -11.38 -7.05
CA CYS A 113 -10.94 -11.29 -5.78
C CYS A 113 -10.47 -9.88 -5.41
N VAL A 114 -10.47 -8.90 -6.33
CA VAL A 114 -10.25 -7.50 -5.96
C VAL A 114 -11.31 -6.98 -4.98
N VAL A 115 -12.47 -7.64 -4.90
CA VAL A 115 -13.49 -7.33 -3.88
C VAL A 115 -12.90 -7.37 -2.46
N LEU A 116 -11.93 -8.26 -2.18
CA LEU A 116 -11.23 -8.29 -0.89
C LEU A 116 -10.45 -7.00 -0.61
N ILE A 117 -9.91 -6.34 -1.65
CA ILE A 117 -9.28 -5.01 -1.51
C ILE A 117 -10.33 -3.96 -1.15
N LYS A 118 -11.50 -3.99 -1.80
CA LYS A 118 -12.60 -3.06 -1.48
C LYS A 118 -13.08 -3.20 -0.04
N VAL A 119 -13.26 -4.44 0.40
CA VAL A 119 -13.59 -4.79 1.78
C VAL A 119 -12.51 -4.29 2.74
N ALA A 120 -11.23 -4.55 2.44
CA ALA A 120 -10.12 -4.12 3.29
C ALA A 120 -10.03 -2.60 3.41
N VAL A 121 -10.22 -1.86 2.31
CA VAL A 121 -10.30 -0.38 2.33
C VAL A 121 -11.46 0.07 3.23
N GLY A 122 -12.67 -0.49 3.07
CA GLY A 122 -13.82 -0.10 3.90
C GLY A 122 -13.62 -0.37 5.38
N LEU A 123 -13.11 -1.56 5.73
CA LEU A 123 -12.86 -1.96 7.13
C LEU A 123 -11.75 -1.12 7.76
N LEU A 124 -10.63 -0.92 7.06
CA LEU A 124 -9.52 -0.08 7.56
C LEU A 124 -9.92 1.39 7.64
N ASP A 125 -10.63 1.94 6.65
CA ASP A 125 -11.04 3.34 6.69
C ASP A 125 -11.97 3.62 7.87
N TYR A 126 -13.00 2.77 8.07
CA TYR A 126 -13.89 2.93 9.21
C TYR A 126 -13.16 2.73 10.54
N SER A 127 -12.42 1.64 10.73
CA SER A 127 -11.77 1.33 12.00
C SER A 127 -10.73 2.39 12.40
N LEU A 128 -9.84 2.75 11.47
CA LEU A 128 -8.79 3.70 11.74
C LEU A 128 -9.36 5.12 11.98
N ARG A 129 -10.41 5.54 11.26
CA ARG A 129 -11.00 6.89 11.44
C ARG A 129 -11.98 7.00 12.59
N LYS A 130 -12.90 6.03 12.70
CA LYS A 130 -14.05 6.11 13.62
C LYS A 130 -13.76 5.49 14.97
N GLU A 131 -12.94 4.44 15.03
CA GLU A 131 -12.62 3.75 16.28
C GLU A 131 -11.29 4.21 16.86
N LEU A 132 -10.25 4.36 16.03
CA LEU A 132 -8.93 4.83 16.48
C LEU A 132 -8.71 6.35 16.36
N GLY A 133 -9.57 7.05 15.62
CA GLY A 133 -9.53 8.52 15.52
C GLY A 133 -8.43 9.10 14.62
N PHE A 134 -7.81 8.29 13.78
CA PHE A 134 -6.79 8.73 12.81
C PHE A 134 -7.43 9.54 11.67
N LYS A 135 -6.70 10.53 11.15
CA LYS A 135 -7.24 11.49 10.17
C LYS A 135 -6.57 11.39 8.82
N ASN A 136 -5.25 11.20 8.81
CA ASN A 136 -4.45 11.33 7.60
C ASN A 136 -4.17 9.94 7.03
N ILE A 137 -5.20 9.34 6.40
CA ILE A 137 -5.17 7.97 5.90
C ILE A 137 -5.21 7.94 4.37
N GLY A 138 -4.29 7.19 3.78
CA GLY A 138 -4.22 6.95 2.33
C GLY A 138 -4.11 5.46 2.02
N PHE A 139 -4.71 5.04 0.92
CA PHE A 139 -4.71 3.66 0.44
C PHE A 139 -4.02 3.59 -0.91
N VAL A 140 -3.15 2.59 -1.10
CA VAL A 140 -2.37 2.40 -2.33
C VAL A 140 -2.48 0.95 -2.76
N PHE A 141 -2.97 0.72 -3.97
CA PHE A 141 -2.91 -0.60 -4.57
C PHE A 141 -1.45 -0.95 -4.87
N SER A 142 -0.97 -2.15 -4.52
CA SER A 142 0.46 -2.49 -4.61
C SER A 142 1.00 -2.68 -6.04
N GLY A 143 0.13 -2.54 -7.05
CA GLY A 143 0.41 -2.81 -8.47
C GLY A 143 0.27 -4.29 -8.86
N ARG A 144 -0.14 -5.15 -7.92
CA ARG A 144 -0.43 -6.56 -8.22
C ARG A 144 -1.64 -7.09 -7.47
N ARG A 145 -1.52 -7.41 -6.19
CA ARG A 145 -2.56 -8.15 -5.46
C ARG A 145 -2.65 -7.75 -4.00
N GLY A 146 -2.04 -6.63 -3.63
CA GLY A 146 -2.02 -6.18 -2.25
C GLY A 146 -2.48 -4.75 -2.14
N LEU A 147 -2.69 -4.31 -0.91
CA LEU A 147 -3.10 -2.97 -0.53
C LEU A 147 -2.22 -2.51 0.61
N HIS A 148 -1.63 -1.35 0.43
CA HIS A 148 -0.91 -0.66 1.49
C HIS A 148 -1.80 0.47 2.01
N CYS A 149 -2.07 0.46 3.32
CA CYS A 149 -2.69 1.58 4.03
C CYS A 149 -1.60 2.38 4.73
N TRP A 150 -1.70 3.70 4.66
CA TRP A 150 -0.74 4.65 5.22
C TRP A 150 -1.46 5.60 6.14
N VAL A 151 -1.06 5.63 7.41
CA VAL A 151 -1.50 6.62 8.39
C VAL A 151 -0.35 7.59 8.62
N ASN A 152 -0.56 8.84 8.24
CA ASN A 152 0.43 9.92 8.20
C ASN A 152 0.16 11.02 9.23
N ASP A 153 -0.71 10.77 10.22
CA ASP A 153 -0.94 11.66 11.34
C ASP A 153 0.39 11.93 12.08
N PRO A 154 0.74 13.20 12.41
CA PRO A 154 2.04 13.50 13.01
C PRO A 154 2.39 12.72 14.28
N TYR A 155 1.39 12.43 15.12
CA TYR A 155 1.58 11.72 16.40
C TYR A 155 1.71 10.20 16.24
N THR A 156 1.16 9.60 15.18
CA THR A 156 1.28 8.15 14.96
C THR A 156 2.68 7.78 14.48
N LYS A 157 3.41 8.75 13.89
CA LYS A 157 4.76 8.51 13.38
C LYS A 157 5.77 8.12 14.46
N THR A 158 5.53 8.52 15.70
CA THR A 158 6.41 8.27 16.85
C THR A 158 5.92 7.12 17.71
N PHE A 159 4.84 6.41 17.33
CA PHE A 159 4.40 5.21 18.06
C PHE A 159 5.51 4.17 18.09
N THR A 160 5.77 3.65 19.29
CA THR A 160 6.67 2.54 19.59
C THR A 160 6.21 1.24 18.92
N GLU A 161 7.08 0.25 18.79
CA GLU A 161 6.69 -1.06 18.25
C GLU A 161 5.62 -1.75 19.10
N SER A 162 5.61 -1.49 20.42
CA SER A 162 4.57 -1.97 21.33
C SER A 162 3.22 -1.36 21.01
N GLU A 163 3.14 -0.03 20.88
CA GLU A 163 1.89 0.67 20.54
C GLU A 163 1.36 0.24 19.16
N ARG A 164 2.25 0.07 18.18
CA ARG A 164 1.89 -0.50 16.87
C ARG A 164 1.40 -1.94 16.99
N GLY A 165 2.03 -2.73 17.86
CA GLY A 165 1.61 -4.07 18.22
C GLY A 165 0.21 -4.13 18.82
N ASP A 166 -0.15 -3.17 19.67
CA ASP A 166 -1.49 -3.06 20.25
C ASP A 166 -2.55 -2.75 19.19
N ILE A 167 -2.21 -1.97 18.15
CA ILE A 167 -3.11 -1.73 17.01
C ILE A 167 -3.33 -3.01 16.20
N VAL A 168 -2.29 -3.82 15.95
CA VAL A 168 -2.48 -5.14 15.31
C VAL A 168 -3.34 -6.06 16.20
N LYS A 169 -3.08 -6.05 17.51
CA LYS A 169 -3.82 -6.83 18.50
C LYS A 169 -5.29 -6.43 18.58
N PHE A 170 -5.62 -5.16 18.38
CA PHE A 170 -7.00 -4.67 18.31
C PHE A 170 -7.79 -5.46 17.24
N PHE A 171 -7.28 -5.54 16.02
CA PHE A 171 -7.94 -6.29 14.93
C PHE A 171 -7.99 -7.80 15.17
N ASN A 172 -6.91 -8.38 15.72
CA ASN A 172 -6.87 -9.81 16.06
C ASN A 172 -7.89 -10.16 17.14
N THR A 173 -8.04 -9.29 18.16
CA THR A 173 -8.98 -9.50 19.27
C THR A 173 -10.42 -9.53 18.80
N CYS A 174 -10.80 -8.67 17.83
CA CYS A 174 -12.13 -8.72 17.20
C CYS A 174 -12.42 -10.11 16.62
N THR A 175 -11.43 -10.68 15.93
CA THR A 175 -11.54 -12.00 15.31
C THR A 175 -11.60 -13.13 16.35
N GLU A 176 -10.68 -13.13 17.31
CA GLU A 176 -10.59 -14.16 18.37
C GLU A 176 -11.85 -14.21 19.23
N LYS A 177 -12.39 -13.05 19.61
CA LYS A 177 -13.61 -12.97 20.42
C LYS A 177 -14.88 -13.04 19.60
N SER A 178 -14.79 -12.97 18.27
CA SER A 178 -15.94 -12.82 17.37
C SER A 178 -16.84 -11.65 17.74
N ILE A 179 -16.24 -10.53 18.17
CA ILE A 179 -16.93 -9.29 18.53
C ILE A 179 -16.54 -8.24 17.50
N PHE A 180 -17.52 -7.80 16.72
CA PHE A 180 -17.31 -6.84 15.65
C PHE A 180 -18.36 -5.72 15.72
N PRO A 181 -17.98 -4.48 15.38
CA PRO A 181 -18.94 -3.40 15.16
C PRO A 181 -19.96 -3.76 14.08
N GLU A 182 -21.20 -3.29 14.24
CA GLU A 182 -22.26 -3.48 13.24
C GLU A 182 -21.84 -2.98 11.85
N GLU A 183 -21.07 -1.90 11.78
CA GLU A 183 -20.58 -1.33 10.53
C GLU A 183 -19.69 -2.32 9.76
N TYR A 184 -18.89 -3.14 10.45
CA TYR A 184 -18.08 -4.16 9.78
C TYR A 184 -19.00 -5.17 9.07
N THR A 185 -20.08 -5.58 9.72
CA THR A 185 -21.05 -6.50 9.10
C THR A 185 -21.72 -5.85 7.90
N LYS A 186 -22.06 -4.56 7.95
CA LYS A 186 -22.62 -3.83 6.80
C LYS A 186 -21.65 -3.80 5.62
N ILE A 187 -20.37 -3.49 5.86
CA ILE A 187 -19.32 -3.49 4.84
C ILE A 187 -19.18 -4.89 4.22
N LEU A 188 -19.13 -5.95 5.03
CA LEU A 188 -19.03 -7.31 4.54
C LEU A 188 -20.25 -7.74 3.71
N MET A 189 -21.45 -7.44 4.21
CA MET A 189 -22.72 -7.76 3.53
C MET A 189 -22.85 -7.04 2.18
N LYS A 190 -22.37 -5.80 2.08
CA LYS A 190 -22.35 -5.05 0.81
C LYS A 190 -21.61 -5.80 -0.30
N TYR A 191 -20.59 -6.57 0.05
CA TYR A 191 -19.76 -7.31 -0.90
C TYR A 191 -20.00 -8.83 -0.85
N SER A 192 -21.10 -9.29 -0.25
CA SER A 192 -21.32 -10.72 0.01
C SER A 192 -21.47 -11.58 -1.24
N ASP A 193 -21.81 -10.98 -2.40
CA ASP A 193 -21.87 -11.71 -3.68
C ASP A 193 -20.52 -12.34 -4.05
N TYR A 194 -19.41 -11.79 -3.52
CA TYR A 194 -18.09 -12.41 -3.58
C TYR A 194 -18.11 -13.90 -3.17
N MET A 195 -18.87 -14.26 -2.13
CA MET A 195 -18.93 -15.63 -1.63
C MET A 195 -19.48 -16.60 -2.69
N LYS A 196 -20.53 -16.17 -3.41
CA LYS A 196 -21.13 -16.93 -4.51
C LYS A 196 -20.18 -16.98 -5.70
N GLU A 197 -19.57 -15.85 -6.06
CA GLU A 197 -18.65 -15.78 -7.21
C GLU A 197 -17.38 -16.64 -7.05
N GLN A 198 -16.97 -16.90 -5.81
CA GLN A 198 -15.87 -17.81 -5.46
C GLN A 198 -16.31 -19.28 -5.37
N ASN A 199 -17.61 -19.61 -5.40
CA ASN A 199 -18.09 -20.98 -5.20
C ASN A 199 -17.53 -21.61 -3.90
N PHE A 200 -17.54 -20.89 -2.78
CA PHE A 200 -17.01 -21.45 -1.52
C PHE A 200 -17.86 -22.58 -0.94
N GLU A 201 -19.17 -22.55 -1.18
CA GLU A 201 -20.12 -23.59 -0.78
C GLU A 201 -21.17 -23.78 -1.88
N ASP A 202 -21.94 -24.86 -1.77
CA ASP A 202 -23.04 -25.15 -2.68
C ASP A 202 -24.07 -24.01 -2.63
N VAL A 203 -24.51 -23.54 -3.81
CA VAL A 203 -25.30 -22.32 -4.02
C VAL A 203 -26.63 -22.34 -3.24
N SER A 204 -27.06 -23.53 -2.84
CA SER A 204 -28.27 -23.81 -2.06
C SER A 204 -28.19 -23.44 -0.58
N THR A 205 -26.99 -23.19 -0.03
CA THR A 205 -26.78 -22.90 1.40
C THR A 205 -26.50 -21.39 1.61
N PRO A 206 -27.34 -20.65 2.37
CA PRO A 206 -27.05 -19.26 2.70
C PRO A 206 -25.80 -19.14 3.57
N PHE A 207 -24.88 -18.25 3.21
CA PHE A 207 -23.72 -17.94 4.05
C PHE A 207 -24.14 -17.19 5.32
N THR A 208 -23.48 -17.49 6.43
CA THR A 208 -23.69 -16.77 7.69
C THR A 208 -22.76 -15.55 7.78
N THR A 209 -23.06 -14.62 8.69
CA THR A 209 -22.16 -13.52 9.03
C THR A 209 -20.77 -14.01 9.46
N LYS A 210 -20.71 -15.15 10.16
CA LYS A 210 -19.44 -15.77 10.58
C LYS A 210 -18.59 -16.21 9.37
N ASP A 211 -19.22 -16.69 8.31
CA ASP A 211 -18.53 -17.09 7.08
C ASP A 211 -17.95 -15.88 6.35
N LEU A 212 -18.69 -14.77 6.33
CA LEU A 212 -18.19 -13.50 5.78
C LEU A 212 -16.95 -13.03 6.54
N TYR A 213 -16.98 -13.00 7.88
CA TYR A 213 -15.80 -12.62 8.66
C TYR A 213 -14.62 -13.56 8.40
N LYS A 214 -14.85 -14.87 8.37
CA LYS A 214 -13.78 -15.86 8.10
C LYS A 214 -13.12 -15.67 6.73
N LYS A 215 -13.90 -15.31 5.71
CA LYS A 215 -13.42 -15.26 4.31
C LYS A 215 -13.00 -13.87 3.84
N MET A 216 -13.51 -12.80 4.44
CA MET A 216 -13.39 -11.45 3.91
C MET A 216 -12.83 -10.43 4.92
N PHE A 217 -12.76 -10.76 6.22
CA PHE A 217 -12.18 -9.85 7.20
C PHE A 217 -10.68 -9.65 6.97
N ILE A 218 -10.17 -8.49 7.38
CA ILE A 218 -8.78 -8.10 7.12
C ILE A 218 -7.77 -9.06 7.76
N LYS A 219 -6.73 -9.39 6.99
CA LYS A 219 -5.56 -10.16 7.43
C LYS A 219 -4.35 -9.25 7.30
N LEU A 220 -3.81 -8.83 8.44
CA LEU A 220 -2.69 -7.90 8.51
C LEU A 220 -1.35 -8.64 8.49
N ASP A 221 -0.41 -8.16 7.68
CA ASP A 221 1.01 -8.46 7.94
C ASP A 221 1.45 -7.70 9.20
N LYS A 222 1.66 -8.47 10.28
CA LYS A 222 2.06 -7.93 11.58
C LYS A 222 3.40 -7.21 11.48
N ASP A 223 4.39 -7.81 10.82
CA ASP A 223 5.77 -7.32 10.87
C ASP A 223 5.91 -6.00 10.11
N VAL A 224 5.16 -5.84 9.01
CA VAL A 224 5.06 -4.56 8.27
C VAL A 224 4.46 -3.46 9.16
N THR A 225 3.47 -3.81 9.99
CA THR A 225 2.76 -2.84 10.83
C THR A 225 3.56 -2.47 12.07
N THR A 226 4.17 -3.46 12.73
CA THR A 226 4.83 -3.28 14.03
C THR A 226 6.25 -2.77 13.93
N SER A 227 7.04 -3.28 12.96
CA SER A 227 8.47 -2.96 12.90
C SER A 227 8.73 -1.61 12.25
N HIS A 228 9.57 -0.79 12.88
CA HIS A 228 9.95 0.50 12.30
C HIS A 228 10.92 0.39 11.12
N ILE A 229 11.70 -0.68 11.06
CA ILE A 229 12.76 -0.85 10.05
C ILE A 229 12.29 -1.59 8.79
N HIS A 230 11.04 -2.07 8.79
CA HIS A 230 10.44 -2.73 7.64
C HIS A 230 10.23 -1.70 6.52
N LEU A 231 10.81 -1.98 5.35
CA LEU A 231 10.62 -1.14 4.17
C LEU A 231 9.34 -1.53 3.46
N ILE A 232 8.62 -0.54 2.97
CA ILE A 232 7.42 -0.77 2.17
C ILE A 232 7.55 -0.08 0.82
N LYS A 233 6.95 -0.65 -0.22
CA LYS A 233 6.99 -0.08 -1.57
C LYS A 233 6.44 1.36 -1.58
N MET A 234 7.20 2.26 -2.19
CA MET A 234 6.77 3.63 -2.42
C MET A 234 5.58 3.67 -3.40
N PRO A 235 4.58 4.55 -3.20
CA PRO A 235 3.53 4.72 -4.19
C PRO A 235 4.07 5.20 -5.53
N PHE A 236 3.32 4.97 -6.59
CA PHE A 236 3.65 5.23 -8.00
C PHE A 236 4.80 4.39 -8.57
N CYS A 237 5.39 3.47 -7.79
CA CYS A 237 6.33 2.49 -8.32
C CYS A 237 5.67 1.52 -9.31
N VAL A 238 6.39 1.14 -10.35
CA VAL A 238 6.01 0.07 -11.27
C VAL A 238 6.27 -1.29 -10.63
N HIS A 239 5.27 -2.17 -10.60
CA HIS A 239 5.45 -3.52 -10.11
C HIS A 239 6.20 -4.38 -11.17
N PRO A 240 7.38 -4.96 -10.86
CA PRO A 240 8.24 -5.58 -11.87
C PRO A 240 7.60 -6.70 -12.69
N SER A 241 6.76 -7.53 -12.06
CA SER A 241 6.13 -8.68 -12.76
C SER A 241 4.86 -8.34 -13.54
N SER A 242 4.07 -7.35 -13.11
CA SER A 242 2.79 -7.03 -13.75
C SER A 242 2.89 -5.83 -14.69
N GLY A 243 3.97 -5.03 -14.56
CA GLY A 243 4.11 -3.75 -15.26
C GLY A 243 3.15 -2.66 -14.77
N LYS A 244 2.26 -2.96 -13.82
CA LYS A 244 1.24 -2.03 -13.29
C LYS A 244 1.83 -1.12 -12.22
N LEU A 245 1.34 0.11 -12.18
CA LEU A 245 1.72 1.08 -11.17
C LEU A 245 1.05 0.78 -9.83
N SER A 246 1.74 1.12 -8.75
CA SER A 246 1.19 1.14 -7.41
C SER A 246 0.45 2.46 -7.16
N VAL A 247 -0.85 2.50 -7.44
CA VAL A 247 -1.59 3.77 -7.49
C VAL A 247 -2.43 4.01 -6.21
N PRO A 248 -2.53 5.28 -5.75
CA PRO A 248 -3.53 5.68 -4.77
C PRO A 248 -4.95 5.23 -5.12
N ILE A 249 -5.73 4.84 -4.12
CA ILE A 249 -7.14 4.49 -4.25
C ILE A 249 -7.99 5.61 -3.67
N ASP A 250 -9.02 6.03 -4.40
CA ASP A 250 -10.03 6.96 -3.92
C ASP A 250 -11.08 6.21 -3.09
N VAL A 251 -11.10 6.43 -1.79
CA VAL A 251 -12.02 5.77 -0.85
C VAL A 251 -13.48 6.08 -1.20
N GLU A 252 -13.78 7.29 -1.64
CA GLU A 252 -15.14 7.71 -2.02
C GLU A 252 -15.66 6.99 -3.26
N LYS A 253 -14.75 6.43 -4.08
CA LYS A 253 -15.07 5.72 -5.33
C LYS A 253 -14.69 4.25 -5.28
N ILE A 254 -14.48 3.68 -4.09
CA ILE A 254 -14.00 2.31 -3.92
C ILE A 254 -14.84 1.24 -4.65
N ASP A 255 -16.15 1.46 -4.76
CA ASP A 255 -17.06 0.55 -5.47
C ASP A 255 -16.72 0.41 -6.95
N SER A 256 -16.25 1.49 -7.58
CA SER A 256 -15.81 1.50 -8.98
C SER A 256 -14.39 0.99 -9.19
N PHE A 257 -13.61 0.76 -8.12
CA PHE A 257 -12.23 0.31 -8.27
C PHE A 257 -12.15 -1.05 -8.99
N SER A 258 -11.30 -1.13 -10.01
CA SER A 258 -11.04 -2.33 -10.80
C SER A 258 -9.54 -2.48 -11.02
N VAL A 259 -9.04 -3.71 -10.92
CA VAL A 259 -7.63 -4.00 -11.23
C VAL A 259 -7.29 -3.78 -12.70
N ASP A 260 -8.28 -3.87 -13.59
CA ASP A 260 -8.07 -3.69 -15.04
C ASP A 260 -7.83 -2.23 -15.39
N ASP A 261 -8.35 -1.30 -14.59
CA ASP A 261 -8.22 0.14 -14.81
C ASP A 261 -6.91 0.69 -14.22
N VAL A 262 -6.15 -0.14 -13.49
CA VAL A 262 -4.85 0.26 -12.94
C VAL A 262 -3.84 0.38 -14.08
N PRO A 263 -3.26 1.58 -14.31
CA PRO A 263 -2.39 1.81 -15.45
C PRO A 263 -1.10 0.98 -15.36
N SER A 264 -0.67 0.46 -16.50
CA SER A 264 0.68 -0.05 -16.69
C SER A 264 1.67 1.06 -17.02
N LEU A 265 2.97 0.76 -16.90
CA LEU A 265 4.03 1.63 -17.36
C LEU A 265 3.82 2.02 -18.84
N GLN A 266 3.45 1.06 -19.68
CA GLN A 266 3.18 1.30 -21.10
C GLN A 266 2.01 2.28 -21.31
N ASP A 267 0.93 2.14 -20.53
CA ASP A 267 -0.24 3.03 -20.62
C ASP A 267 0.15 4.48 -20.28
N VAL A 268 0.99 4.65 -19.26
CA VAL A 268 1.51 5.98 -18.86
C VAL A 268 2.42 6.56 -19.93
N ILE A 269 3.31 5.78 -20.53
CA ILE A 269 4.19 6.25 -21.62
C ILE A 269 3.35 6.70 -22.82
N ASN A 270 2.28 5.98 -23.13
CA ASN A 270 1.40 6.29 -24.26
C ASN A 270 0.47 7.48 -23.97
N ASN A 271 -0.03 7.60 -22.74
CA ASN A 271 -0.95 8.65 -22.32
C ASN A 271 -0.70 9.06 -20.86
N PRO A 272 0.23 10.01 -20.61
CA PRO A 272 0.59 10.43 -19.26
C PRO A 272 -0.56 11.01 -18.44
N ASN A 273 -1.61 11.53 -19.10
CA ASN A 273 -2.77 12.10 -18.43
C ASN A 273 -3.56 11.09 -17.60
N ILE A 274 -3.38 9.78 -17.84
CA ILE A 274 -3.99 8.72 -17.03
C ILE A 274 -3.54 8.78 -15.56
N LEU A 275 -2.42 9.43 -15.25
CA LEU A 275 -1.95 9.63 -13.88
C LEU A 275 -2.67 10.72 -13.10
N GLN A 276 -3.33 11.67 -13.78
CA GLN A 276 -3.87 12.87 -13.15
C GLN A 276 -4.86 12.59 -12.00
N PRO A 277 -5.79 11.61 -12.11
CA PRO A 277 -6.67 11.26 -10.99
C PRO A 277 -5.89 10.81 -9.75
N TYR A 278 -4.83 10.01 -9.94
CA TYR A 278 -4.01 9.49 -8.85
C TYR A 278 -3.12 10.56 -8.22
N ILE A 279 -2.51 11.44 -9.04
CA ILE A 279 -1.74 12.60 -8.57
C ILE A 279 -2.64 13.55 -7.78
N THR A 280 -3.91 13.71 -8.19
CA THR A 280 -4.89 14.53 -7.46
C THR A 280 -5.13 13.98 -6.06
N ILE A 281 -5.22 12.66 -5.90
CA ILE A 281 -5.34 12.01 -4.58
C ILE A 281 -4.08 12.28 -3.74
N LEU A 282 -2.89 12.09 -4.30
CA LEU A 282 -1.63 12.37 -3.60
C LEU A 282 -1.54 13.84 -3.15
N LYS A 283 -1.96 14.79 -4.00
CA LYS A 283 -2.00 16.22 -3.65
C LYS A 283 -2.97 16.52 -2.50
N LYS A 284 -4.10 15.80 -2.41
CA LYS A 284 -4.99 15.87 -1.24
C LYS A 284 -4.27 15.35 0.01
N TRP A 285 -3.53 14.25 -0.07
CA TRP A 285 -2.76 13.76 1.09
C TRP A 285 -1.70 14.76 1.57
N CYS A 286 -1.09 15.52 0.67
CA CYS A 286 -0.16 16.60 1.00
C CYS A 286 -0.81 17.83 1.66
N SER A 287 -2.14 18.00 1.56
CA SER A 287 -2.85 19.17 2.10
C SER A 287 -3.55 18.90 3.42
N LEU A 288 -3.69 17.63 3.81
CA LEU A 288 -4.20 17.24 5.11
C LEU A 288 -3.21 17.63 6.21
N LYS A 289 -3.71 18.28 7.26
CA LYS A 289 -2.94 18.75 8.42
C LYS A 289 -2.98 17.72 9.54
#